data_AF-A0A8I1DT89-F1
#
_entry.id   AF-A0A8I1DT89-F1
#
_cell.length_a   1.000
_cell.length_b   1.000
_cell.length_c   1.000
_cell.angle_alpha   90.00
_cell.angle_beta   90.00
_cell.angle_gamma   90.00
#
_symmetry.space_group_name_H-M   'P 1'
#
loop_
_entity.id
_entity.type
_entity.pdbx_description
1 polymer ?
#
loop_
_entity_poly.entity_id
_entity_poly.type
_entity_poly.pdbx_seq_one_letter_code
_entity_poly.pdbx_strand_id
1 'polypeptide(L)' 'MTQDAASAAVPRLTSLSHGGGCGCKIAPGVLSQLLARFGPAASYPNLLVGTETADDAAVYRLNDEQALIATTD' A
#
# COMPACT_ATOMS: atom_id res chain seq x y z
N MET A 1 -7.73 41.62 -33.67
CA MET A 1 -6.50 40.82 -33.86
C MET A 1 -5.79 40.83 -32.53
N THR A 2 -5.68 39.78 -31.74
CA THR A 2 -5.79 38.33 -31.99
C THR A 2 -6.24 37.68 -30.69
N GLN A 3 -7.11 36.68 -30.85
CA GLN A 3 -7.70 35.86 -29.82
C GLN A 3 -6.63 35.16 -28.98
N ASP A 4 -6.82 35.20 -27.68
CA ASP A 4 -6.07 34.51 -26.63
C ASP A 4 -5.99 33.02 -26.97
N ALA A 5 -4.80 32.56 -27.37
CA ALA A 5 -4.55 31.16 -27.64
C ALA A 5 -4.58 30.44 -26.30
N ALA A 6 -5.69 29.76 -26.02
CA ALA A 6 -5.92 28.95 -24.83
C ALA A 6 -4.69 28.09 -24.52
N SER A 7 -3.89 28.55 -23.55
CA SER A 7 -3.04 27.67 -22.77
C SER A 7 -3.98 26.66 -22.16
N ALA A 8 -3.95 25.41 -22.63
CA ALA A 8 -4.72 24.34 -22.02
C ALA A 8 -4.35 24.33 -20.54
N ALA A 9 -5.27 24.81 -19.70
CA ALA A 9 -4.98 25.09 -18.30
C ALA A 9 -4.41 23.82 -17.66
N VAL A 10 -3.18 23.90 -17.13
CA VAL A 10 -2.52 22.74 -16.50
C VAL A 10 -3.49 22.14 -15.48
N PRO A 11 -3.91 20.88 -15.64
CA PRO A 11 -4.95 20.31 -14.80
C PRO A 11 -4.46 20.25 -13.35
N ARG A 12 -5.38 20.53 -12.42
CA ARG A 12 -5.14 20.31 -11.00
C ARG A 12 -4.82 18.82 -10.81
N LEU A 13 -3.74 18.45 -10.12
CA LEU A 13 -3.38 17.03 -9.94
C LEU A 13 -4.54 16.20 -9.34
N THR A 14 -5.33 16.79 -8.45
CA THR A 14 -6.50 16.14 -7.85
C THR A 14 -7.60 15.81 -8.86
N SER A 15 -7.68 16.49 -10.00
CA SER A 15 -8.64 16.15 -11.06
C SER A 15 -8.30 14.85 -11.78
N LEU A 16 -7.11 14.28 -11.54
CA LEU A 16 -6.69 12.98 -12.06
C LEU A 16 -7.02 11.82 -11.10
N SER A 17 -7.47 12.12 -9.88
CA SER A 17 -7.86 11.11 -8.90
C SER A 17 -9.39 10.97 -8.86
N HIS A 18 -9.88 9.75 -9.10
CA HIS A 18 -11.32 9.44 -9.05
C HIS A 18 -11.91 9.45 -7.63
N GLY A 19 -11.06 9.50 -6.61
CA GLY A 19 -11.42 9.60 -5.20
C GLY A 19 -10.23 10.02 -4.36
N GLY A 20 -10.50 10.61 -3.21
CA GLY A 20 -9.48 11.05 -2.24
C GLY A 20 -10.06 11.06 -0.83
N GLY A 21 -9.21 10.89 0.17
CA GLY A 21 -9.61 10.81 1.59
C GLY A 21 -9.72 9.37 2.11
N CYS A 22 -10.42 9.17 3.22
CA CYS A 22 -10.40 7.90 3.97
C CYS A 22 -10.97 6.68 3.22
N GLY A 23 -11.66 6.87 2.09
CA GLY A 23 -12.32 5.81 1.33
C GLY A 23 -11.59 5.32 0.08
N CYS A 24 -10.37 5.79 -0.20
CA CYS A 24 -9.64 5.38 -1.41
C CYS A 24 -8.92 4.03 -1.28
N LYS A 25 -8.84 3.46 -0.06
CA LYS A 25 -8.26 2.12 0.20
C LYS A 25 -9.35 1.05 0.29
N ILE A 26 -8.98 -0.21 0.02
CA ILE A 26 -9.84 -1.38 0.26
C ILE A 26 -10.14 -1.46 1.76
N ALA A 27 -11.40 -1.73 2.12
CA ALA A 27 -11.80 -1.87 3.52
C ALA A 27 -11.04 -3.02 4.21
N PRO A 28 -10.65 -2.89 5.50
CA PRO A 28 -9.79 -3.88 6.18
C PRO A 28 -10.35 -5.31 6.11
N GLY A 29 -11.64 -5.50 6.40
CA GLY A 29 -12.25 -6.83 6.38
C GLY A 29 -12.29 -7.47 4.99
N VAL A 30 -12.37 -6.67 3.92
CA VAL A 30 -12.29 -7.16 2.54
C VAL A 30 -10.87 -7.62 2.23
N LEU A 31 -9.86 -6.84 2.63
CA LEU A 31 -8.46 -7.21 2.45
C LEU A 31 -8.11 -8.52 3.20
N SER A 32 -8.54 -8.65 4.46
CA SER A 32 -8.32 -9.89 5.24
C SER A 32 -8.92 -11.12 4.55
N GLN A 33 -10.13 -11.00 3.99
CA GLN A 33 -10.75 -12.10 3.23
C GLN A 33 -9.99 -12.44 1.96
N LEU A 34 -9.45 -11.45 1.25
CA LEU A 34 -8.63 -11.67 0.07
C LEU A 34 -7.32 -12.39 0.42
N LEU A 35 -6.63 -11.95 1.48
CA LEU A 35 -5.37 -12.56 1.94
C LEU A 35 -5.56 -14.01 2.39
N ALA A 36 -6.66 -14.34 3.06
CA ALA A 36 -6.98 -15.72 3.48
C ALA A 36 -7.08 -16.72 2.31
N ARG A 37 -7.27 -16.25 1.08
CA ARG A 37 -7.37 -17.11 -0.12
C ARG A 37 -6.03 -17.58 -0.65
N PHE A 38 -4.92 -16.96 -0.23
CA PHE A 38 -3.57 -17.31 -0.73
C PHE A 38 -2.97 -18.56 -0.06
N GLY A 39 -3.74 -19.25 0.79
CA GLY A 39 -3.29 -20.43 1.52
C GLY A 39 -2.45 -20.06 2.76
N PRO A 40 -2.02 -21.05 3.56
CA PRO A 40 -1.10 -20.79 4.66
C PRO A 40 0.18 -20.17 4.09
N ALA A 41 0.68 -19.12 4.73
CA ALA A 41 2.00 -18.60 4.42
C ALA A 41 3.01 -19.76 4.49
N ALA A 42 3.91 -19.83 3.50
CA ALA A 42 5.04 -20.75 3.62
C ALA A 42 5.79 -20.43 4.91
N SER A 43 6.27 -21.46 5.61
CA SER A 43 7.02 -21.22 6.84
C SER A 43 8.33 -20.52 6.51
N TYR A 44 8.42 -19.24 6.86
CA TYR A 44 9.62 -18.44 6.73
C TYR A 44 10.23 -18.27 8.14
N PRO A 45 11.17 -19.13 8.56
CA PRO A 45 11.64 -19.18 9.96
C PRO A 45 12.31 -17.89 10.44
N ASN A 46 12.79 -17.06 9.51
CA ASN A 46 13.38 -15.76 9.82
C ASN A 46 12.39 -14.59 9.70
N LEU A 47 11.15 -14.83 9.24
CA LEU A 47 10.10 -13.82 9.25
C LEU A 47 9.56 -13.70 10.68
N LEU A 48 9.82 -12.56 11.32
CA LEU A 48 9.42 -12.28 12.69
C LEU A 48 8.00 -11.73 12.76
N VAL A 49 7.62 -10.91 11.77
CA VAL A 49 6.27 -10.35 11.63
C VAL A 49 5.87 -10.49 10.16
N GLY A 50 4.81 -11.25 9.93
CA GLY A 50 4.24 -11.53 8.61
C GLY A 50 2.83 -10.95 8.45
N THR A 51 2.00 -11.61 7.66
CA THR A 51 0.64 -11.13 7.35
C THR A 51 -0.40 -11.61 8.37
N GLU A 52 -0.01 -12.41 9.35
CA GLU A 52 -0.90 -13.10 10.29
C GLU A 52 -1.49 -12.17 11.35
N THR A 53 -0.74 -11.14 11.74
CA THR A 53 -1.07 -10.23 12.86
C THR A 53 -1.55 -8.85 12.42
N ALA A 54 -1.63 -8.59 11.11
CA ALA A 54 -2.10 -7.34 10.51
C ALA A 54 -1.34 -6.08 11.01
N ASP A 55 -0.03 -6.20 11.18
CA ASP A 55 0.87 -5.09 11.54
C ASP A 55 1.17 -4.14 10.37
N ASP A 56 1.69 -2.95 10.68
CA ASP A 56 2.00 -1.90 9.71
C ASP A 56 3.25 -2.20 8.84
N ALA A 57 4.05 -3.21 9.19
CA ALA A 57 5.28 -3.57 8.49
C ALA A 57 5.63 -5.05 8.66
N ALA A 58 6.33 -5.59 7.66
CA ALA A 58 6.99 -6.88 7.80
C ALA A 58 8.33 -6.70 8.52
N VAL A 59 8.68 -7.68 9.36
CA VAL A 59 9.97 -7.71 10.06
C VAL A 59 10.67 -9.02 9.78
N TYR A 60 11.89 -8.97 9.24
CA TYR A 60 12.66 -10.15 8.86
C TYR A 60 14.05 -10.14 9.52
N ARG A 61 14.39 -11.22 10.23
CA ARG A 61 15.70 -11.38 10.89
C ARG A 61 16.81 -11.54 9.85
N LEU A 62 17.87 -10.73 9.97
CA LEU A 62 19.08 -10.86 9.16
C LEU A 62 20.17 -11.64 9.91
N ASN A 63 20.29 -11.41 11.22
CA ASN A 63 21.18 -12.12 12.14
C ASN A 63 20.66 -11.94 13.59
N ASP A 64 21.43 -12.38 14.59
CA ASP A 64 21.00 -12.37 15.99
C ASP A 64 20.79 -10.97 16.58
N GLU A 65 21.39 -9.94 15.98
CA GLU A 65 21.35 -8.57 16.48
C GLU A 65 20.64 -7.60 15.53
N GLN A 66 20.25 -8.04 14.33
CA GLN A 66 19.70 -7.18 13.27
C GLN A 66 18.49 -7.78 12.56
N ALA A 67 17.54 -6.90 12.23
CA ALA A 67 16.36 -7.22 11.42
C ALA A 67 16.08 -6.12 10.40
N LEU A 68 15.49 -6.50 9.27
CA LEU A 68 14.94 -5.61 8.26
C LEU A 68 13.48 -5.31 8.59
N ILE A 69 13.13 -4.03 8.65
CA ILE A 69 11.74 -3.56 8.71
C ILE A 69 11.39 -2.99 7.35
N ALA A 70 10.33 -3.50 6.74
CA ALA A 70 9.89 -3.07 5.42
C ALA A 70 8.37 -2.85 5.41
N THR A 71 7.94 -1.72 4.86
CA THR A 71 6.54 -1.37 4.64
C THR A 71 6.36 -0.68 3.29
N THR A 72 5.14 -0.69 2.78
CA THR A 72 4.73 0.01 1.57
C THR A 72 3.40 0.70 1.83
N ASP A 73 3.21 1.89 1.24
CA ASP A 73 1.95 2.62 1.21
C ASP A 73 1.58 2.98 -0.24
#